data_AF-A0A6N2Z3N4-F1
#
_entry.id   AF-A0A6N2Z3N4-F1
#
_cell.length_a   1.000
_cell.length_b   1.000
_cell.length_c   1.000
_cell.angle_alpha   90.00
_cell.angle_beta   90.00
_cell.angle_gamma   90.00
#
_symmetry.space_group_name_H-M   'P 1'
#
loop_
_entity.id
_entity.type
_entity.pdbx_description
1 polymer ?
#
loop_
_entity_poly.entity_id
_entity_poly.type
_entity_poly.pdbx_seq_one_letter_code
_entity_poly.pdbx_strand_id
1 'polypeptide(L)'
;MKKKIIATVLSLSLPFLLLACTSDNDKENLTNKPNIEDQTDNDTNEEINNEETNNKETNKKDEVITEDANIYYYDVVTDRIVYINKTITIKDKAVGTALVNELKTSPGNDISPAIADEINLKSATLDKENDIITLDFSSNFVSAQNLGGGSESQTLSAICNTFGDYYDVNNVIITIEGKPYSSGHILMKEGEPFKVNLENITELK
;
A
#
# COMPACT_ATOMS: atom_id res chain seq x y z
N MET A 1 48.75 28.42 -4.98
CA MET A 1 49.48 28.35 -6.26
C MET A 1 48.65 27.54 -7.26
N LYS A 2 48.42 28.12 -8.44
CA LYS A 2 48.02 27.55 -9.75
C LYS A 2 46.78 26.65 -9.84
N LYS A 3 45.70 27.30 -10.30
CA LYS A 3 44.51 26.76 -10.97
C LYS A 3 44.91 25.89 -12.18
N LYS A 4 44.15 24.84 -12.47
CA LYS A 4 44.00 24.29 -13.82
C LYS A 4 42.51 24.19 -14.14
N ILE A 5 42.11 25.06 -15.06
CA ILE A 5 40.85 25.05 -15.79
C ILE A 5 41.09 24.17 -17.01
N ILE A 6 40.21 23.21 -17.27
CA ILE A 6 39.98 22.69 -18.62
C ILE A 6 38.47 22.62 -18.81
N ALA A 7 37.97 23.58 -19.57
CA ALA A 7 36.64 23.58 -20.16
C ALA A 7 36.76 23.05 -21.59
N THR A 8 35.90 22.11 -21.98
CA THR A 8 35.47 22.02 -23.39
C THR A 8 34.04 21.51 -23.46
N VAL A 9 33.21 22.33 -24.07
CA VAL A 9 31.79 22.17 -24.37
C VAL A 9 31.64 21.29 -25.62
N LEU A 10 30.69 20.37 -25.63
CA LEU A 10 30.12 19.87 -26.88
C LEU A 10 28.59 19.87 -26.78
N SER A 11 28.01 20.97 -27.23
CA SER A 11 26.61 21.11 -27.57
C SER A 11 26.24 20.20 -28.74
N LEU A 12 25.18 19.41 -28.61
CA LEU A 12 24.41 18.98 -29.77
C LEU A 12 22.91 19.07 -29.43
N SER A 13 22.34 20.20 -29.81
CA SER A 13 20.91 20.39 -29.99
C SER A 13 20.42 19.55 -31.17
N LEU A 14 19.37 18.75 -30.97
CA LEU A 14 18.47 18.36 -32.06
C LEU A 14 17.09 18.97 -31.79
N PRO A 15 16.63 19.93 -32.61
CA PRO A 15 15.25 20.38 -32.61
C PRO A 15 14.37 19.52 -33.53
N PHE A 16 13.14 19.30 -33.08
CA PHE A 16 11.89 19.08 -33.83
C PHE A 16 11.88 18.25 -35.13
N LEU A 17 11.09 17.18 -35.12
CA LEU A 17 10.15 16.93 -36.22
C LEU A 17 8.71 16.97 -35.70
N LEU A 18 7.92 17.80 -36.38
CA LEU A 18 6.50 17.99 -36.24
C LEU A 18 5.71 17.02 -37.14
N LEU A 19 4.43 16.87 -36.80
CA LEU A 19 3.26 16.60 -37.66
C LEU A 19 2.95 15.15 -38.08
N ALA A 20 1.87 14.63 -37.49
CA ALA A 20 0.73 14.16 -38.28
C ALA A 20 -0.58 14.49 -37.54
N CYS A 21 -1.30 15.49 -38.05
CA CYS A 21 -2.74 15.65 -37.85
C CYS A 21 -3.44 15.17 -39.12
N THR A 22 -4.46 14.32 -38.97
CA THR A 22 -5.65 14.16 -39.84
C THR A 22 -6.71 13.46 -38.97
N SER A 23 -7.69 14.16 -38.37
CA SER A 23 -8.98 14.63 -38.92
C SER A 23 -10.06 13.53 -39.00
N ASP A 24 -11.03 13.64 -38.05
CA ASP A 24 -12.51 13.51 -38.14
C ASP A 24 -13.13 12.34 -38.94
N ASN A 25 -14.25 11.68 -38.59
CA ASN A 25 -15.40 11.83 -37.69
C ASN A 25 -15.86 10.36 -37.40
N ASP A 26 -16.55 10.02 -36.31
CA ASP A 26 -18.01 10.09 -36.26
C ASP A 26 -18.54 9.92 -34.83
N LYS A 27 -19.66 10.59 -34.62
CA LYS A 27 -20.47 10.67 -33.41
C LYS A 27 -21.15 9.33 -33.12
N GLU A 28 -21.21 8.97 -31.84
CA GLU A 28 -22.49 8.52 -31.29
C GLU A 28 -22.67 8.96 -29.84
N ASN A 29 -23.84 9.53 -29.62
CA ASN A 29 -24.30 10.20 -28.41
C ASN A 29 -25.32 9.28 -27.75
N LEU A 30 -25.05 8.82 -26.53
CA LEU A 30 -26.09 8.35 -25.62
C LEU A 30 -25.85 8.93 -24.23
N THR A 31 -26.35 10.16 -24.07
CA THR A 31 -26.93 10.70 -22.83
C THR A 31 -27.70 9.63 -22.06
N ASN A 32 -27.46 9.53 -20.74
CA ASN A 32 -28.48 9.43 -19.70
C ASN A 32 -27.82 9.36 -18.32
N LYS A 33 -27.69 10.50 -17.63
CA LYS A 33 -27.57 10.54 -16.16
C LYS A 33 -28.57 11.58 -15.66
N PRO A 34 -29.59 11.19 -14.86
CA PRO A 34 -30.51 12.16 -14.29
C PRO A 34 -29.80 12.95 -13.18
N ASN A 35 -30.01 14.26 -13.22
CA ASN A 35 -29.81 15.19 -12.12
C ASN A 35 -31.02 15.07 -11.20
N ILE A 36 -30.82 14.88 -9.89
CA ILE A 36 -31.86 15.02 -8.88
C ILE A 36 -31.33 15.99 -7.84
N GLU A 37 -31.75 17.25 -7.99
CA GLU A 37 -31.96 18.17 -6.88
C GLU A 37 -33.39 17.90 -6.38
N ASP A 38 -33.58 17.80 -5.06
CA ASP A 38 -34.88 18.16 -4.50
C ASP A 38 -34.73 18.73 -3.09
N GLN A 39 -35.48 19.81 -2.83
CA GLN A 39 -35.77 20.35 -1.52
C GLN A 39 -37.28 20.31 -1.29
N THR A 40 -37.64 19.92 -0.06
CA THR A 40 -38.80 20.34 0.75
C THR A 40 -40.22 19.80 0.45
N ASP A 41 -40.65 18.97 1.41
CA ASP A 41 -41.89 19.02 2.22
C ASP A 41 -43.28 19.04 1.55
N ASN A 42 -44.05 17.96 1.71
CA ASN A 42 -45.10 17.85 2.75
C ASN A 42 -45.90 16.53 2.70
N ASP A 43 -46.05 15.98 3.91
CA ASP A 43 -47.05 15.10 4.53
C ASP A 43 -48.34 14.70 3.77
N THR A 44 -48.67 13.39 3.76
CA THR A 44 -49.91 12.80 4.36
C THR A 44 -49.99 11.26 4.11
N ASN A 45 -50.28 10.52 5.19
CA ASN A 45 -50.56 9.08 5.32
C ASN A 45 -51.66 8.49 4.39
N GLU A 46 -51.48 7.26 3.88
CA GLU A 46 -52.23 6.03 4.27
C GLU A 46 -51.87 4.76 3.43
N GLU A 47 -51.73 3.64 4.16
CA GLU A 47 -51.96 2.21 3.85
C GLU A 47 -51.18 1.41 2.76
N ILE A 48 -50.24 0.60 3.29
CA ILE A 48 -49.99 -0.86 3.11
C ILE A 48 -50.50 -1.54 1.82
N ASN A 49 -49.56 -2.08 1.03
CA ASN A 49 -49.69 -3.42 0.43
C ASN A 49 -48.32 -4.07 0.20
N ASN A 50 -48.21 -5.32 0.66
CA ASN A 50 -47.06 -6.20 0.55
C ASN A 50 -46.91 -6.74 -0.88
N GLU A 51 -45.76 -6.53 -1.52
CA GLU A 51 -45.26 -7.46 -2.55
C GLU A 51 -43.74 -7.65 -2.43
N GLU A 52 -43.39 -8.87 -2.05
CA GLU A 52 -42.16 -9.64 -2.23
C GLU A 52 -40.95 -8.92 -2.86
N THR A 53 -40.03 -8.47 -2.01
CA THR A 53 -38.66 -8.17 -2.46
C THR A 53 -37.90 -9.48 -2.62
N ASN A 54 -37.78 -9.92 -3.87
CA ASN A 54 -36.87 -10.98 -4.30
C ASN A 54 -35.44 -10.62 -3.89
N ASN A 55 -34.99 -11.14 -2.74
CA ASN A 55 -33.57 -11.18 -2.37
C ASN A 55 -32.85 -12.09 -3.37
N LYS A 56 -32.33 -11.47 -4.43
CA LYS A 56 -31.33 -12.10 -5.28
C LYS A 56 -30.00 -12.04 -4.54
N GLU A 57 -29.81 -12.97 -3.61
CA GLU A 57 -28.48 -13.33 -3.13
C GLU A 57 -27.68 -13.83 -4.34
N THR A 58 -27.01 -12.90 -5.00
CA THR A 58 -25.91 -13.24 -5.90
C THR A 58 -24.81 -13.80 -5.02
N ASN A 59 -24.73 -15.13 -4.94
CA ASN A 59 -23.57 -15.86 -4.47
C ASN A 59 -22.35 -15.38 -5.28
N LYS A 60 -21.67 -14.36 -4.76
CA LYS A 60 -20.38 -13.92 -5.27
C LYS A 60 -19.41 -15.01 -4.85
N LYS A 61 -18.97 -15.82 -5.81
CA LYS A 61 -17.89 -16.78 -5.59
C LYS A 61 -16.66 -15.98 -5.18
N ASP A 62 -16.22 -16.14 -3.93
CA ASP A 62 -15.03 -15.49 -3.42
C ASP A 62 -13.84 -15.81 -4.34
N GLU A 63 -13.23 -14.76 -4.88
CA GLU A 63 -12.10 -14.88 -5.80
C GLU A 63 -10.85 -15.16 -4.95
N VAL A 64 -10.30 -16.36 -5.09
CA VAL A 64 -9.08 -16.77 -4.42
C VAL A 64 -7.98 -16.94 -5.47
N ILE A 65 -6.91 -16.17 -5.32
CA ILE A 65 -5.71 -16.27 -6.15
C ILE A 65 -4.48 -16.47 -5.27
N THR A 66 -3.38 -16.89 -5.89
CA THR A 66 -2.08 -17.05 -5.22
C THR A 66 -1.00 -16.33 -6.00
N GLU A 67 -0.12 -15.64 -5.30
CA GLU A 67 1.01 -14.90 -5.87
C GLU A 67 2.24 -15.07 -4.98
N ASP A 68 3.43 -14.89 -5.54
CA ASP A 68 4.66 -14.91 -4.75
C ASP A 68 4.98 -13.52 -4.20
N ALA A 69 5.39 -13.46 -2.94
CA ALA A 69 5.78 -12.24 -2.25
C ALA A 69 7.03 -12.50 -1.40
N ASN A 70 7.94 -11.51 -1.35
CA ASN A 70 9.02 -11.52 -0.37
C ASN A 70 8.50 -10.95 0.95
N ILE A 71 8.63 -11.73 2.02
CA ILE A 71 8.23 -11.32 3.37
C ILE A 71 9.50 -11.06 4.16
N TYR A 72 9.65 -9.83 4.64
CA TYR A 72 10.85 -9.35 5.30
C TYR A 72 10.72 -9.43 6.82
N TYR A 73 11.85 -9.67 7.49
CA TYR A 73 11.94 -9.87 8.94
C TYR A 73 13.21 -9.21 9.48
N TYR A 74 13.15 -8.80 10.75
CA TYR A 74 14.33 -8.40 11.49
C TYR A 74 14.93 -9.60 12.24
N ASP A 75 16.12 -10.02 11.83
CA ASP A 75 16.91 -10.99 12.57
C ASP A 75 17.73 -10.26 13.64
N VAL A 76 17.26 -10.36 14.89
CA VAL A 76 17.89 -9.75 16.07
C VAL A 76 19.27 -10.34 16.38
N VAL A 77 19.57 -11.55 15.92
CA VAL A 77 20.86 -12.22 16.19
C VAL A 77 21.94 -11.66 15.28
N THR A 78 21.62 -11.46 14.00
CA THR A 78 22.56 -10.91 13.03
C THR A 78 22.49 -9.39 12.87
N ASP A 79 21.51 -8.75 13.51
CA ASP A 79 21.18 -7.32 13.41
C ASP A 79 20.95 -6.89 11.96
N ARG A 80 20.13 -7.65 11.23
CA ARG A 80 19.90 -7.47 9.79
C ARG A 80 18.45 -7.72 9.40
N ILE A 81 18.05 -7.07 8.30
CA ILE A 81 16.84 -7.46 7.58
C ILE A 81 17.16 -8.66 6.69
N VAL A 82 16.30 -9.67 6.77
CA VAL A 82 16.30 -10.89 5.95
C VAL A 82 14.92 -11.09 5.33
N TYR A 83 14.79 -11.97 4.35
CA TYR A 83 13.49 -12.30 3.76
C TYR A 83 13.34 -13.77 3.42
N ILE A 84 12.09 -14.20 3.25
CA ILE A 84 11.72 -15.45 2.57
C ILE A 84 10.77 -15.13 1.43
N ASN A 85 10.90 -15.85 0.32
CA ASN A 85 9.87 -15.85 -0.72
C ASN A 85 8.74 -16.81 -0.33
N LYS A 86 7.49 -16.35 -0.40
CA LYS A 86 6.30 -17.12 -0.05
C LYS A 86 5.23 -16.97 -1.12
N THR A 87 4.58 -18.07 -1.46
CA THR A 87 3.31 -18.03 -2.19
C THR A 87 2.18 -17.67 -1.21
N ILE A 88 1.64 -16.47 -1.33
CA ILE A 88 0.56 -15.93 -0.49
C ILE A 88 -0.80 -16.25 -1.10
N THR A 89 -1.80 -16.51 -0.24
CA THR A 89 -3.19 -16.69 -0.67
C THR A 89 -3.96 -15.39 -0.50
N ILE A 90 -4.47 -14.84 -1.61
CA ILE A 90 -5.24 -13.60 -1.62
C ILE A 90 -6.71 -13.96 -1.82
N LYS A 91 -7.55 -13.56 -0.86
CA LYS A 91 -9.00 -13.71 -0.92
C LYS A 91 -9.64 -12.36 -1.16
N ASP A 92 -10.63 -12.29 -2.04
CA ASP A 92 -11.43 -11.10 -2.30
C ASP A 92 -10.60 -9.85 -2.67
N LYS A 93 -9.44 -10.08 -3.32
CA LYS A 93 -8.48 -9.05 -3.72
C LYS A 93 -7.87 -8.27 -2.56
N ALA A 94 -7.95 -8.79 -1.33
CA ALA A 94 -7.42 -8.17 -0.12
C ALA A 94 -5.91 -8.47 0.07
N VAL A 95 -5.09 -8.01 -0.86
CA VAL A 95 -3.63 -8.26 -0.88
C VAL A 95 -2.95 -7.75 0.39
N GLY A 96 -3.23 -6.52 0.82
CA GLY A 96 -2.61 -5.96 2.02
C GLY A 96 -2.89 -6.80 3.27
N THR A 97 -4.09 -7.36 3.39
CA THR A 97 -4.45 -8.30 4.46
C THR A 97 -3.65 -9.59 4.36
N ALA A 98 -3.46 -10.13 3.15
CA ALA A 98 -2.64 -11.33 2.94
C ALA A 98 -1.18 -11.09 3.37
N LEU A 99 -0.57 -9.98 2.97
CA LEU A 99 0.80 -9.62 3.37
C LEU A 99 0.94 -9.44 4.88
N VAL A 100 -0.01 -8.75 5.53
CA VAL A 100 -0.02 -8.60 7.00
C VAL A 100 -0.13 -9.93 7.72
N ASN A 101 -0.95 -10.87 7.22
CA ASN A 101 -1.05 -12.19 7.81
C ASN A 101 0.26 -12.98 7.71
N GLU A 102 1.00 -12.84 6.61
CA GLU A 102 2.34 -13.45 6.50
C GLU A 102 3.35 -12.83 7.47
N LEU A 103 3.31 -11.51 7.66
CA LEU A 103 4.19 -10.80 8.61
C LEU A 103 3.97 -11.21 10.08
N LYS A 104 2.79 -11.73 10.41
CA LYS A 104 2.46 -12.30 11.74
C LYS A 104 3.04 -13.70 11.96
N THR A 105 3.57 -14.32 10.91
CA THR A 105 4.10 -15.68 10.97
C THR A 105 5.62 -15.65 10.97
N SER A 106 6.24 -16.34 11.92
CA SER A 106 7.71 -16.52 11.96
C SER A 106 8.20 -17.23 10.69
N PRO A 107 9.36 -16.85 10.13
CA PRO A 107 9.97 -17.55 9.00
C PRO A 107 10.68 -18.85 9.43
N GLY A 108 10.61 -19.25 10.71
CA GLY A 108 11.48 -20.26 11.30
C GLY A 108 12.81 -19.67 11.75
N ASN A 109 13.83 -20.51 11.96
CA ASN A 109 15.21 -20.10 12.26
C ASN A 109 15.40 -19.24 13.53
N ASP A 110 14.55 -19.43 14.55
CA ASP A 110 14.53 -18.62 15.78
C ASP A 110 14.31 -17.11 15.55
N ILE A 111 13.80 -16.72 14.37
CA ILE A 111 13.43 -15.35 14.03
C ILE A 111 11.97 -15.14 14.38
N SER A 112 11.68 -14.08 15.14
CA SER A 112 10.32 -13.70 15.51
C SER A 112 9.48 -13.26 14.30
N PRO A 113 8.14 -13.34 14.38
CA PRO A 113 7.26 -12.61 13.47
C PRO A 113 7.66 -11.13 13.37
N ALA A 114 7.45 -10.53 12.20
CA ALA A 114 7.76 -9.11 11.99
C ALA A 114 6.82 -8.19 12.79
N ILE A 115 5.55 -8.59 12.93
CA ILE A 115 4.53 -7.88 13.71
C ILE A 115 3.77 -8.83 14.64
N ALA A 116 3.16 -8.27 15.68
CA ALA A 116 2.32 -9.03 16.62
C ALA A 116 1.00 -9.52 15.98
N ASP A 117 0.48 -10.64 16.47
CA ASP A 117 -0.67 -11.33 15.86
C ASP A 117 -1.99 -10.53 15.96
N GLU A 118 -2.15 -9.76 17.04
CA GLU A 118 -3.32 -8.92 17.30
C GLU A 118 -3.37 -7.62 16.47
N ILE A 119 -2.35 -7.35 15.65
CA ILE A 119 -2.31 -6.15 14.81
C ILE A 119 -3.27 -6.28 13.63
N ASN A 120 -4.07 -5.25 13.37
CA ASN A 120 -4.97 -5.24 12.22
C ASN A 120 -4.58 -4.12 11.24
N LEU A 121 -4.57 -4.47 9.95
CA LEU A 121 -4.51 -3.50 8.87
C LEU A 121 -5.94 -3.04 8.58
N LYS A 122 -6.19 -1.73 8.69
CA LYS A 122 -7.48 -1.11 8.37
C LYS A 122 -7.61 -0.79 6.88
N SER A 123 -6.53 -0.32 6.27
CA SER A 123 -6.48 -0.07 4.83
C SER A 123 -5.05 -0.14 4.28
N ALA A 124 -4.96 -0.48 2.99
CA ALA A 124 -3.77 -0.31 2.18
C ALA A 124 -4.19 0.40 0.88
N THR A 125 -3.64 1.58 0.63
CA THR A 125 -4.00 2.41 -0.52
C THR A 125 -2.76 2.64 -1.37
N LEU A 126 -2.75 2.07 -2.57
CA LEU A 126 -1.69 2.24 -3.54
C LEU A 126 -1.90 3.52 -4.36
N ASP A 127 -0.88 4.36 -4.41
CA ASP A 127 -0.74 5.50 -5.32
C ASP A 127 0.52 5.28 -6.17
N LYS A 128 0.36 4.51 -7.24
CA LYS A 128 1.47 4.12 -8.13
C LYS A 128 2.03 5.32 -8.90
N GLU A 129 1.23 6.34 -9.17
CA GLU A 129 1.67 7.55 -9.88
C GLU A 129 2.67 8.35 -9.03
N ASN A 130 2.44 8.40 -7.72
CA ASN A 130 3.33 9.05 -6.77
C ASN A 130 4.32 8.10 -6.08
N ASP A 131 4.42 6.85 -6.54
CA ASP A 131 5.36 5.85 -6.03
C ASP A 131 5.19 5.57 -4.52
N ILE A 132 3.94 5.53 -4.04
CA ILE A 132 3.59 5.42 -2.62
C ILE A 132 2.56 4.31 -2.39
N ILE A 133 2.70 3.60 -1.27
CA ILE A 133 1.60 2.88 -0.62
C ILE A 133 1.38 3.37 0.81
N THR A 134 0.13 3.64 1.17
CA THR A 134 -0.25 4.08 2.52
C THR A 134 -0.92 2.94 3.27
N LEU A 135 -0.43 2.62 4.47
CA LEU A 135 -0.92 1.57 5.35
C LEU A 135 -1.50 2.20 6.63
N ASP A 136 -2.79 1.96 6.90
CA ASP A 136 -3.41 2.37 8.17
C ASP A 136 -3.57 1.17 9.09
N PHE A 137 -2.94 1.21 10.26
CA PHE A 137 -3.04 0.16 11.27
C PHE A 137 -3.98 0.56 12.42
N SER A 138 -4.45 -0.45 13.14
CA SER A 138 -5.24 -0.29 14.36
C SER A 138 -4.43 0.35 15.50
N SER A 139 -5.13 1.06 16.38
CA SER A 139 -4.57 1.79 17.55
C SER A 139 -3.62 0.99 18.46
N ASN A 140 -3.71 -0.34 18.48
CA ASN A 140 -2.83 -1.21 19.27
C ASN A 140 -1.45 -1.47 18.63
N PHE A 141 -1.17 -0.94 17.44
CA PHE A 141 0.08 -1.21 16.69
C PHE A 141 1.35 -1.07 17.55
N VAL A 142 1.49 0.05 18.25
CA VAL A 142 2.68 0.32 19.07
C VAL A 142 2.67 -0.49 20.37
N SER A 143 1.52 -0.52 21.07
CA SER A 143 1.44 -1.13 22.40
C SER A 143 1.50 -2.66 22.39
N ALA A 144 0.96 -3.31 21.36
CA ALA A 144 1.02 -4.76 21.22
C ALA A 144 2.45 -5.26 20.93
N GLN A 145 3.23 -4.48 20.17
CA GLN A 145 4.60 -4.86 19.85
C GLN A 145 5.58 -4.52 20.97
N ASN A 146 5.37 -3.40 21.68
CA ASN A 146 6.15 -2.97 22.85
C ASN A 146 7.69 -3.06 22.65
N LEU A 147 8.14 -2.59 21.49
CA LEU A 147 9.54 -2.69 21.06
C LEU A 147 10.37 -1.50 21.54
N GLY A 148 11.66 -1.73 21.80
CA GLY A 148 12.63 -0.65 21.91
C GLY A 148 12.93 -0.03 20.53
N GLY A 149 13.38 1.22 20.49
CA GLY A 149 13.49 2.00 19.24
C GLY A 149 14.31 1.37 18.11
N GLY A 150 15.34 0.58 18.42
CA GLY A 150 16.10 -0.17 17.40
C GLY A 150 15.25 -1.25 16.72
N SER A 151 14.67 -2.16 17.52
CA SER A 151 13.77 -3.19 17.01
C SER A 151 12.54 -2.60 16.34
N GLU A 152 12.00 -1.50 16.88
CA GLU A 152 10.88 -0.79 16.26
C GLU A 152 11.21 -0.28 14.85
N SER A 153 12.38 0.36 14.68
CA SER A 153 12.82 0.84 13.36
C SER A 153 12.99 -0.31 12.37
N GLN A 154 13.46 -1.47 12.82
CA GLN A 154 13.65 -2.64 11.96
C GLN A 154 12.33 -3.34 11.62
N THR A 155 11.38 -3.39 12.56
CA THR A 155 10.00 -3.84 12.30
C THR A 155 9.33 -2.94 11.25
N LEU A 156 9.44 -1.61 11.37
CA LEU A 156 8.89 -0.69 10.37
C LEU A 156 9.59 -0.87 9.01
N SER A 157 10.90 -1.14 9.00
CA SER A 157 11.64 -1.43 7.77
C SER A 157 11.20 -2.74 7.12
N ALA A 158 10.94 -3.79 7.91
CA ALA A 158 10.42 -5.07 7.41
C ALA A 158 9.03 -4.92 6.76
N ILE A 159 8.13 -4.15 7.39
CA ILE A 159 6.82 -3.81 6.81
C ILE A 159 7.00 -2.99 5.54
N CYS A 160 7.82 -1.93 5.59
CA CYS A 160 8.10 -1.05 4.47
C CYS A 160 8.63 -1.83 3.26
N ASN A 161 9.60 -2.72 3.47
CA ASN A 161 10.18 -3.53 2.41
C ASN A 161 9.19 -4.56 1.87
N THR A 162 8.38 -5.21 2.72
CA THR A 162 7.38 -6.18 2.26
C THR A 162 6.35 -5.56 1.33
N PHE A 163 5.79 -4.41 1.72
CA PHE A 163 4.79 -3.73 0.90
C PHE A 163 5.42 -3.01 -0.30
N GLY A 164 6.56 -2.37 -0.09
CA GLY A 164 7.28 -1.66 -1.14
C GLY A 164 7.73 -2.57 -2.27
N ASP A 165 8.35 -3.71 -1.92
CA ASP A 165 8.79 -4.71 -2.90
C ASP A 165 7.60 -5.33 -3.65
N TYR A 166 6.55 -5.74 -2.93
CA TYR A 166 5.38 -6.36 -3.56
C TYR A 166 4.66 -5.43 -4.55
N TYR A 167 4.46 -4.15 -4.18
CA TYR A 167 3.78 -3.18 -5.04
C TYR A 167 4.72 -2.45 -6.01
N ASP A 168 6.02 -2.75 -5.96
CA ASP A 168 7.07 -2.09 -6.74
C ASP A 168 7.04 -0.56 -6.55
N VAL A 169 7.00 -0.11 -5.29
CA VAL A 169 7.03 1.32 -4.92
C VAL A 169 8.16 1.59 -3.94
N ASN A 170 8.77 2.78 -3.99
CA ASN A 170 9.91 3.10 -3.10
C ASN A 170 9.50 3.73 -1.77
N ASN A 171 8.23 4.07 -1.59
CA ASN A 171 7.75 4.83 -0.43
C ASN A 171 6.56 4.15 0.24
N VAL A 172 6.64 3.98 1.56
CA VAL A 172 5.55 3.45 2.37
C VAL A 172 5.19 4.44 3.46
N ILE A 173 3.98 4.96 3.45
CA ILE A 173 3.45 5.78 4.55
C ILE A 173 2.74 4.86 5.52
N ILE A 174 3.06 4.98 6.82
CA ILE A 174 2.42 4.20 7.88
C ILE A 174 1.64 5.17 8.77
N THR A 175 0.37 4.88 8.99
CA THR A 175 -0.51 5.60 9.88
C THR A 175 -1.10 4.68 10.94
N ILE A 176 -1.52 5.27 12.06
CA ILE A 176 -2.28 4.59 13.11
C ILE A 176 -3.57 5.38 13.31
N GLU A 177 -4.70 4.74 13.03
CA GLU A 177 -6.03 5.38 13.07
C GLU A 177 -6.09 6.70 12.26
N GLY A 178 -5.51 6.69 11.07
CA GLY A 178 -5.46 7.81 10.14
C GLY A 178 -4.52 8.95 10.54
N LYS A 179 -3.70 8.77 11.59
CA LYS A 179 -2.70 9.75 12.01
C LYS A 179 -1.29 9.27 11.66
N PRO A 180 -0.34 10.18 11.39
CA PRO A 180 1.05 9.81 11.14
C PRO A 180 1.60 8.90 12.23
N TYR A 181 2.42 7.93 11.84
CA TYR A 181 3.06 7.02 12.78
C TYR A 181 3.76 7.79 13.90
N SER A 182 3.47 7.40 15.14
CA SER A 182 4.04 8.02 16.32
C SER A 182 4.14 7.02 17.46
N SER A 183 5.32 6.97 18.08
CA SER A 183 5.63 6.14 19.24
C SER A 183 6.51 6.89 20.24
N GLY A 184 7.01 6.19 21.25
CA GLY A 184 8.01 6.72 22.18
C GLY A 184 9.40 6.94 21.58
N HIS A 185 9.68 6.42 20.37
CA HIS A 185 11.01 6.51 19.75
C HIS A 185 11.01 7.13 18.35
N ILE A 186 9.92 6.99 17.61
CA ILE A 186 9.82 7.44 16.22
C ILE A 186 8.60 8.34 16.09
N LEU A 187 8.78 9.49 15.45
CA LEU A 187 7.73 10.46 15.17
C LEU A 187 7.80 10.86 13.70
N MET A 188 6.79 10.47 12.92
CA MET A 188 6.66 10.82 11.51
C MET A 188 5.80 12.07 11.37
N LYS A 189 6.10 12.91 10.37
CA LYS A 189 5.24 14.02 9.96
C LYS A 189 4.12 13.53 9.05
N GLU A 190 3.12 14.38 8.86
CA GLU A 190 2.07 14.16 7.88
C GLU A 190 2.65 13.90 6.48
N GLY A 191 2.24 12.78 5.88
CA GLY A 191 2.70 12.36 4.56
C GLY A 191 4.18 11.92 4.48
N GLU A 192 4.90 11.82 5.60
CA GLU A 192 6.30 11.40 5.59
C GLU A 192 6.41 9.88 5.38
N PRO A 193 7.08 9.42 4.31
CA PRO A 193 7.19 7.99 4.03
C PRO A 193 8.43 7.38 4.71
N PHE A 194 8.31 6.11 5.09
CA PHE A 194 9.43 5.20 5.21
C PHE A 194 9.94 4.86 3.79
N LYS A 195 11.26 4.78 3.64
CA LYS A 195 11.90 4.46 2.35
C LYS A 195 12.23 2.98 2.29
N VAL A 196 11.84 2.36 1.19
CA VAL A 196 12.21 0.98 0.89
C VAL A 196 13.72 0.90 0.73
N ASN A 197 14.33 -0.06 1.40
CA ASN A 197 15.75 -0.32 1.30
C ASN A 197 15.99 -1.82 1.18
N LEU A 198 16.29 -2.26 -0.04
CA LEU A 198 16.57 -3.67 -0.35
C LEU A 198 18.08 -3.97 -0.47
N GLU A 199 18.94 -3.03 -0.08
CA GLU A 199 20.39 -3.22 -0.12
C GLU A 199 20.86 -4.16 1.00
N ASN A 200 21.80 -5.05 0.68
CA ASN A 200 22.44 -5.98 1.63
C ASN A 200 21.46 -6.91 2.38
N ILE A 201 20.26 -7.13 1.85
CA ILE A 201 19.30 -8.09 2.40
C ILE A 201 19.67 -9.51 1.95
N THR A 202 19.52 -10.47 2.85
CA THR A 202 19.78 -11.89 2.60
C THR A 202 18.49 -12.71 2.62
N GLU A 203 18.34 -13.60 1.64
CA GLU A 203 17.28 -14.62 1.63
C GLU A 203 17.60 -15.70 2.67
N LEU A 204 16.63 -16.04 3.52
CA LEU A 204 16.71 -17.21 4.40
C LEU A 204 16.47 -18.46 3.56
N LYS A 205 17.43 -19.39 3.62
CA LYS A 205 17.39 -20.68 2.93
C LYS A 205 17.01 -21.80 3.87
#